data_AF-A0ABD0N5G7-F1
#
_entry.id   AF-A0ABD0N5G7-F1
#
_cell.length_a   1.000
_cell.length_b   1.000
_cell.length_c   1.000
_cell.angle_alpha   90.00
_cell.angle_beta   90.00
_cell.angle_gamma   90.00
#
_symmetry.space_group_name_H-M   'P 1'
#
loop_
_entity.id
_entity.type
_entity.pdbx_description
1 polymer ?
#
loop_
_entity_poly.entity_id
_entity_poly.type
_entity_poly.pdbx_seq_one_letter_code
_entity_poly.pdbx_strand_id
1 'polypeptide(L)'
;MDLHTPRTGGPLMAVELKNNIIVHWKPHGVPLRFTKMLITDLHYIGNDIDEIAGGPHAVVVFTIFAHLVFHPVTFYIHEVAKIRQSVVALLTRAPQTTVVIKSGNTAGLK
;
A
#
# COMPACT_ATOMS: atom_id res chain seq x y z
N MET A 1 15.65 -6.02 12.72
CA MET A 1 16.64 -5.34 11.85
C MET A 1 16.27 -3.87 11.84
N ASP A 2 17.18 -2.99 12.23
CA ASP A 2 16.97 -1.54 12.08
C ASP A 2 17.46 -1.12 10.69
N LEU A 3 16.60 -0.46 9.91
CA LEU A 3 16.90 -0.01 8.54
C LEU A 3 17.49 1.41 8.51
N HIS A 4 17.62 2.08 9.67
CA HIS A 4 18.16 3.44 9.79
C HIS A 4 17.47 4.49 8.88
N THR A 5 16.21 4.27 8.52
CA THR A 5 15.40 5.19 7.71
C THR A 5 14.47 6.05 8.60
N PRO A 6 14.13 7.30 8.22
CA PRO A 6 13.20 8.12 8.99
C PRO A 6 11.88 7.40 9.24
N ARG A 7 11.31 7.52 10.45
CA ARG A 7 10.06 6.83 10.83
C ARG A 7 8.86 7.15 9.93
N THR A 8 8.88 8.30 9.27
CA THR A 8 7.83 8.77 8.36
C THR A 8 8.16 8.51 6.88
N GLY A 9 9.35 7.99 6.59
CA GLY A 9 9.80 7.57 5.26
C GLY A 9 9.87 6.04 5.17
N GLY A 10 9.42 5.50 4.04
CA GLY A 10 9.63 4.09 3.72
C GLY A 10 10.87 3.91 2.84
N PRO A 11 11.18 2.66 2.43
CA PRO A 11 10.57 1.42 2.91
C PRO A 11 10.98 1.06 4.35
N LEU A 12 10.06 0.48 5.11
CA LEU A 12 10.26 -0.03 6.47
C LEU A 12 9.98 -1.53 6.54
N MET A 13 10.60 -2.21 7.51
CA MET A 13 10.36 -3.62 7.79
C MET A 13 10.33 -3.89 9.29
N ALA A 14 9.38 -4.72 9.72
CA ALA A 14 9.34 -5.30 11.05
C ALA A 14 9.30 -6.84 10.94
N VAL A 15 9.98 -7.52 11.87
CA VAL A 15 10.08 -8.98 11.91
C VAL A 15 9.72 -9.45 13.31
N GLU A 16 8.78 -10.39 13.39
CA GLU A 16 8.37 -11.08 14.61
C GLU A 16 8.60 -12.58 14.40
N LEU A 17 9.54 -13.16 15.15
CA LEU A 17 10.04 -14.51 14.89
C LEU A 17 9.14 -15.62 15.46
N LYS A 18 8.38 -15.36 16.53
CA LYS A 18 7.56 -16.37 17.22
C LYS A 18 6.45 -16.90 16.32
N ASN A 19 5.82 -16.02 15.54
CA ASN A 19 4.75 -16.38 14.60
C ASN A 19 5.21 -16.26 13.14
N ASN A 20 6.50 -16.05 12.90
CA ASN A 20 7.10 -15.88 11.57
C ASN A 20 6.40 -14.79 10.72
N ILE A 21 6.17 -13.62 11.34
CA ILE A 21 5.51 -12.49 10.69
C ILE A 21 6.57 -11.50 10.22
N ILE A 22 6.49 -11.14 8.94
CA ILE A 22 7.26 -10.04 8.37
C ILE A 22 6.27 -9.00 7.86
N VAL A 23 6.44 -7.77 8.30
CA VAL A 23 5.65 -6.62 7.83
C VAL A 23 6.56 -5.75 6.99
N HIS A 24 6.22 -5.58 5.72
CA HIS A 24 6.81 -4.56 4.86
C HIS A 24 5.85 -3.38 4.79
N TRP A 25 6.38 -2.17 4.98
CA TRP A 25 5.61 -0.94 4.84
C TRP A 25 6.32 0.02 3.91
N LYS A 26 5.56 0.64 3.02
CA LYS A 26 6.03 1.71 2.15
C LYS A 26 4.91 2.68 1.84
N PRO A 27 5.22 3.97 1.63
CA PRO A 27 4.27 4.94 1.11
C PRO A 27 3.91 4.63 -0.35
N HIS A 28 2.69 5.00 -0.75
CA HIS A 28 2.29 4.94 -2.15
C HIS A 28 2.96 6.06 -2.97
N GLY A 29 2.93 5.94 -4.30
CA GLY A 29 3.44 6.93 -5.23
C GLY A 29 2.67 8.26 -5.22
N VAL A 30 3.01 9.18 -6.11
CA VAL A 30 2.36 10.50 -6.17
C VAL A 30 0.85 10.38 -6.44
N PRO A 31 0.00 11.26 -5.85
CA PRO A 31 0.36 12.47 -5.09
C PRO A 31 0.69 12.21 -3.62
N LEU A 32 1.81 12.78 -3.15
CA LEU A 32 2.23 12.82 -1.76
C LEU A 32 2.36 14.27 -1.29
N ARG A 33 1.87 14.58 -0.08
CA ARG A 33 2.01 15.91 0.53
C ARG A 33 2.90 15.93 1.78
N PHE A 34 3.61 14.84 2.09
CA PHE A 34 4.56 14.79 3.19
C PHE A 34 5.86 14.09 2.78
N THR A 35 6.98 14.56 3.35
CA THR A 35 8.33 13.98 3.28
C THR A 35 8.98 13.93 1.87
N LYS A 36 10.22 14.42 1.74
CA LYS A 36 11.04 14.17 0.53
C LYS A 36 11.50 12.72 0.56
N MET A 37 11.26 11.97 -0.51
CA MET A 37 11.70 10.57 -0.64
C MET A 37 12.50 10.39 -1.91
N LEU A 38 13.33 9.35 -1.95
CA LEU A 38 14.00 8.95 -3.18
C LEU A 38 12.94 8.52 -4.18
N ILE A 39 13.13 8.90 -5.45
CA ILE A 39 12.20 8.53 -6.52
C ILE A 39 12.09 7.01 -6.69
N THR A 40 13.15 6.29 -6.30
CA THR A 40 13.20 4.83 -6.27
C THR A 40 12.26 4.20 -5.25
N ASP A 41 11.81 4.96 -4.25
CA ASP A 41 10.89 4.50 -3.20
C ASP A 41 9.44 4.96 -3.47
N LEU A 42 9.17 5.60 -4.62
CA LEU A 42 7.84 6.01 -5.05
C LEU A 42 7.23 4.95 -5.97
N HIS A 43 6.44 4.04 -5.39
CA HIS A 43 5.81 2.95 -6.13
C HIS A 43 4.30 3.15 -6.25
N TYR A 44 3.75 2.84 -7.43
CA TYR A 44 2.30 2.72 -7.55
C TYR A 44 1.84 1.45 -6.83
N ILE A 45 0.75 1.56 -6.06
CA ILE A 45 0.18 0.44 -5.29
C ILE A 45 -0.08 -0.78 -6.19
N GLY A 46 -0.56 -0.56 -7.43
CA GLY A 46 -0.79 -1.63 -8.39
C GLY A 46 0.48 -2.42 -8.71
N ASN A 47 1.57 -1.73 -9.02
CA ASN A 47 2.87 -2.36 -9.33
C ASN A 47 3.38 -3.21 -8.16
N ASP A 48 3.29 -2.68 -6.94
CA ASP A 48 3.68 -3.42 -5.74
C ASP A 48 2.83 -4.69 -5.55
N ILE A 49 1.53 -4.61 -5.84
CA ILE A 49 0.62 -5.76 -5.78
C ILE A 49 0.97 -6.80 -6.85
N ASP A 50 1.38 -6.37 -8.04
CA ASP A 50 1.72 -7.25 -9.15
C ASP A 50 2.99 -8.07 -8.89
N GLU A 51 3.91 -7.56 -8.07
CA GLU A 51 5.13 -8.28 -7.65
C GLU A 51 4.89 -9.31 -6.52
N ILE A 52 3.73 -9.28 -5.85
CA ILE A 52 3.41 -10.19 -4.76
C ILE A 52 2.93 -11.53 -5.30
N ALA A 53 3.62 -12.63 -4.96
CA ALA A 53 3.19 -13.98 -5.33
C ALA A 53 1.79 -14.33 -4.76
N GLY A 54 1.52 -13.90 -3.52
CA GLY A 54 0.26 -14.16 -2.81
C GLY A 54 0.25 -15.48 -2.05
N GLY A 55 -0.94 -15.92 -1.63
CA GLY A 55 -1.19 -17.18 -0.95
C GLY A 55 -1.78 -17.03 0.45
N PRO A 56 -2.02 -18.14 1.16
CA PRO A 56 -2.72 -18.15 2.46
C PRO A 56 -1.97 -17.42 3.59
N HIS A 57 -0.68 -17.14 3.40
CA HIS A 57 0.17 -16.43 4.37
C HIS A 57 0.52 -14.99 3.92
N ALA A 58 -0.06 -14.54 2.81
CA ALA A 58 0.15 -13.19 2.31
C ALA A 58 -1.07 -12.31 2.66
N VAL A 59 -0.80 -11.15 3.27
CA VAL A 59 -1.81 -10.13 3.55
C VAL A 59 -1.35 -8.82 2.92
N VAL A 60 -2.19 -8.26 2.05
CA VAL A 60 -1.96 -6.94 1.45
C VAL A 60 -2.90 -5.94 2.13
N VAL A 61 -2.33 -4.89 2.72
CA VAL A 61 -3.10 -3.80 3.35
C VAL A 61 -2.74 -2.50 2.67
N PHE A 62 -3.72 -1.76 2.17
CA PHE A 62 -3.48 -0.44 1.57
C PHE A 62 -4.60 0.55 1.84
N THR A 63 -4.26 1.83 1.72
CA THR A 63 -5.18 2.98 1.79
C THR A 63 -4.76 3.99 0.73
N ILE A 64 -5.72 4.62 0.07
CA ILE A 64 -5.48 5.72 -0.88
C ILE A 64 -6.60 6.75 -0.74
N PHE A 65 -6.29 7.91 -0.15
CA PHE A 65 -7.32 8.93 0.07
C PHE A 65 -6.78 10.34 0.29
N ALA A 66 -6.13 10.61 1.43
CA ALA A 66 -6.00 11.95 2.00
C ALA A 66 -5.35 13.01 1.07
N HIS A 67 -4.50 12.60 0.13
CA HIS A 67 -3.89 13.53 -0.83
C HIS A 67 -4.62 13.59 -2.17
N LEU A 68 -5.39 12.56 -2.52
CA LEU A 68 -6.15 12.49 -3.77
C LEU A 68 -7.38 13.40 -3.73
N VAL A 69 -7.84 13.79 -2.53
CA VAL A 69 -8.95 14.75 -2.35
C VAL A 69 -8.66 16.14 -2.96
N PHE A 70 -7.39 16.46 -3.21
CA PHE A 70 -6.98 17.72 -3.86
C PHE A 70 -6.94 17.64 -5.39
N HIS A 71 -7.29 16.49 -5.96
CA HIS A 71 -7.31 16.23 -7.40
C HIS A 71 -8.74 15.99 -7.88
N PRO A 72 -9.02 16.16 -9.19
CA PRO A 72 -10.32 15.84 -9.75
C PRO A 72 -10.75 14.41 -9.43
N VAL A 73 -12.05 14.19 -9.19
CA VAL A 73 -12.59 12.86 -8.89
C VAL A 73 -12.26 11.81 -9.97
N THR A 74 -12.11 12.24 -11.22
CA THR A 74 -11.68 11.39 -12.34
C THR A 74 -10.29 10.80 -12.12
N PHE A 75 -9.36 11.55 -11.51
CA PHE A 75 -8.05 11.05 -11.14
C PHE A 75 -8.16 9.94 -10.10
N TYR A 76 -8.99 10.14 -9.06
CA TYR A 76 -9.24 9.12 -8.03
C TYR A 76 -9.83 7.83 -8.64
N ILE A 77 -10.85 7.96 -9.50
CA ILE A 77 -11.48 6.83 -10.18
C ILE A 77 -10.45 6.04 -11.01
N HIS A 78 -9.60 6.74 -11.75
CA HIS A 78 -8.57 6.13 -12.58
C HIS A 78 -7.52 5.36 -11.75
N GLU A 79 -7.04 5.93 -10.66
CA GLU A 79 -6.07 5.26 -9.78
C GLU A 79 -6.67 4.04 -9.08
N VAL A 80 -7.93 4.14 -8.61
CA VAL A 80 -8.64 2.99 -8.02
C VAL A 80 -8.87 1.88 -9.07
N ALA A 81 -9.16 2.23 -10.32
CA ALA A 81 -9.35 1.25 -11.39
C ALA A 81 -8.08 0.43 -11.68
N LYS A 82 -6.90 1.09 -11.71
CA LYS A 82 -5.61 0.41 -11.84
C LYS A 82 -5.33 -0.53 -10.68
N ILE A 83 -5.49 -0.05 -9.44
CA ILE A 83 -5.28 -0.88 -8.24
C ILE A 83 -6.23 -2.08 -8.23
N ARG A 84 -7.49 -1.87 -8.61
CA ARG A 84 -8.48 -2.95 -8.76
C ARG A 84 -7.99 -4.01 -9.76
N GLN A 85 -7.42 -3.61 -10.89
CA GLN A 85 -6.90 -4.56 -11.87
C GLN A 85 -5.81 -5.46 -11.28
N SER A 86 -4.83 -4.88 -10.57
CA SER A 86 -3.76 -5.65 -9.90
C SER A 86 -4.31 -6.54 -8.78
N VAL A 87 -5.27 -6.07 -7.98
CA VAL A 87 -5.93 -6.89 -6.94
C VAL A 87 -6.68 -8.07 -7.55
N VAL A 88 -7.43 -7.86 -8.63
CA VAL A 88 -8.13 -8.96 -9.33
C VAL A 88 -7.12 -9.96 -9.89
N ALA A 89 -6.02 -9.49 -10.50
CA ALA A 89 -4.97 -10.37 -11.00
C ALA A 89 -4.33 -11.19 -9.86
N LEU A 90 -4.08 -10.58 -8.69
CA LEU A 90 -3.57 -11.25 -7.49
C LEU A 90 -4.52 -12.33 -6.98
N LEU A 91 -5.80 -12.00 -6.82
CA LEU A 91 -6.78 -12.96 -6.32
C LEU A 91 -7.10 -14.05 -7.34
N THR A 92 -6.92 -13.79 -8.63
CA THR A 92 -7.05 -14.81 -9.69
C THR A 92 -5.90 -15.82 -9.61
N ARG A 93 -4.65 -15.36 -9.42
CA ARG A 93 -3.48 -16.26 -9.31
C ARG A 93 -3.32 -16.91 -7.94
N ALA A 94 -3.76 -16.24 -6.87
CA ALA A 94 -3.58 -16.66 -5.48
C ALA A 94 -4.84 -16.33 -4.65
N PRO A 95 -5.93 -17.11 -4.80
CA PRO A 95 -7.25 -16.79 -4.23
C PRO A 95 -7.31 -16.80 -2.70
N GLN A 96 -6.34 -17.43 -2.03
CA GLN A 96 -6.23 -17.44 -0.57
C GLN A 96 -5.55 -16.20 0.01
N THR A 97 -5.07 -15.27 -0.85
CA THR A 97 -4.46 -14.01 -0.40
C THR A 97 -5.52 -13.14 0.27
N THR A 98 -5.20 -12.60 1.44
CA THR A 98 -6.09 -11.64 2.09
C THR A 98 -5.74 -10.22 1.62
N VAL A 99 -6.74 -9.48 1.15
CA VAL A 99 -6.58 -8.06 0.77
C VAL A 99 -7.49 -7.21 1.65
N VAL A 100 -6.89 -6.31 2.42
CA VAL A 100 -7.59 -5.36 3.30
C VAL A 100 -7.48 -3.96 2.71
N ILE A 101 -8.63 -3.38 2.38
CA ILE A 101 -8.73 -2.04 1.83
C ILE A 101 -9.23 -1.12 2.94
N LYS A 102 -8.40 -0.18 3.35
CA LYS A 102 -8.77 0.84 4.33
C LYS A 102 -9.21 2.12 3.61
N SER A 103 -10.45 2.55 3.84
CA SER A 103 -11.03 3.75 3.24
C SER A 103 -10.43 5.04 3.81
N GLY A 104 -10.81 6.20 3.28
CA GLY A 104 -10.46 7.50 3.87
C GLY A 104 -10.80 7.58 5.36
N ASN A 105 -9.94 8.25 6.15
CA ASN A 105 -10.30 8.62 7.51
C ASN A 105 -11.48 9.60 7.43
N THR A 106 -12.67 9.18 7.82
CA THR A 106 -13.73 10.10 8.22
C THR A 106 -13.41 10.47 9.65
N ALA A 107 -13.14 11.75 9.93
CA ALA A 107 -12.89 12.17 11.30
C ALA A 107 -14.06 11.68 12.17
N GLY A 108 -13.84 10.64 12.98
CA GLY A 108 -14.79 10.28 14.02
C GLY A 108 -14.93 11.48 14.96
N LEU A 109 -16.08 11.63 15.60
CA LEU A 109 -16.19 12.55 16.74
C LEU A 109 -15.02 12.24 17.68
N LYS A 110 -14.22 13.27 17.97
CA LYS A 110 -13.16 13.20 18.97
C LYS A 110 -13.73 12.89 20.34
#